data_AF-A0A7C7WSX8-F1
#
_entry.id   AF-A0A7C7WSX8-F1
#
_cell.length_a   1.000
_cell.length_b   1.000
_cell.length_c   1.000
_cell.angle_alpha   90.00
_cell.angle_beta   90.00
_cell.angle_gamma   90.00
#
_symmetry.space_group_name_H-M   'P 1'
#
loop_
_entity.id
_entity.type
_entity.pdbx_description
1 polymer ?
#
loop_
_entity_poly.entity_id
_entity_poly.type
_entity_poly.pdbx_seq_one_letter_code
_entity_poly.pdbx_strand_id
1 'polypeptide(L)'
;TMVAAQGLFILNDDSVMAAAEATARRLLADKVTTTIEDRVDRAFELILGTRPTDSERAKLKTFVVEVEAQLAAAGETDARLRAWSTACHALLASSRFQVLE
;
A
#
# COMPACT_ATOMS: atom_id res chain seq x y z
N THR A 1 -17.99 4.14 13.34
CA THR A 1 -17.43 2.77 13.44
C THR A 1 -17.82 2.03 12.18
N MET A 2 -16.88 1.60 11.35
CA MET A 2 -17.21 0.74 10.21
C MET A 2 -17.59 -0.65 10.73
N VAL A 3 -18.71 -1.18 10.26
CA VAL A 3 -19.16 -2.53 10.61
C VAL A 3 -18.18 -3.52 9.98
N ALA A 4 -17.74 -4.54 10.72
CA ALA A 4 -16.68 -5.47 10.30
C ALA A 4 -16.90 -6.11 8.91
N ALA A 5 -18.16 -6.28 8.49
CA ALA A 5 -18.52 -6.78 7.16
C ALA A 5 -18.27 -5.77 6.02
N GLN A 6 -18.42 -4.46 6.28
CA GLN A 6 -18.18 -3.41 5.28
C GLN A 6 -16.68 -3.24 5.00
N GLY A 7 -15.84 -3.39 6.03
CA GLY A 7 -14.39 -3.42 5.85
C GLY A 7 -13.94 -4.62 5.00
N LEU A 8 -14.57 -5.79 5.18
CA LEU A 8 -14.24 -7.01 4.46
C LEU A 8 -14.66 -7.00 2.96
N PHE A 9 -15.74 -6.25 2.62
CA PHE A 9 -16.20 -6.07 1.24
C PHE A 9 -15.26 -5.13 0.46
N ILE A 10 -14.84 -4.01 1.06
CA ILE A 10 -13.82 -3.10 0.49
C ILE A 10 -12.48 -3.81 0.30
N LEU A 11 -12.12 -4.71 1.22
CA LEU A 11 -10.91 -5.53 1.18
C LEU A 11 -10.85 -6.57 0.04
N ASN A 12 -11.97 -6.84 -0.65
CA ASN A 12 -12.01 -7.81 -1.75
C ASN A 12 -12.71 -7.24 -3.01
N ASP A 13 -13.00 -5.95 -3.04
CA ASP A 13 -13.57 -5.33 -4.22
C ASP A 13 -12.50 -5.16 -5.30
N ASP A 14 -12.77 -5.65 -6.51
CA ASP A 14 -11.84 -5.60 -7.64
C ASP A 14 -11.39 -4.15 -7.95
N SER A 15 -12.24 -3.16 -7.69
CA SER A 15 -11.90 -1.75 -7.89
C SER A 15 -10.85 -1.25 -6.91
N VAL A 16 -10.87 -1.75 -5.65
CA VAL A 16 -9.88 -1.38 -4.62
C VAL A 16 -8.53 -2.04 -4.93
N MET A 17 -8.55 -3.29 -5.41
CA MET A 17 -7.34 -3.98 -5.85
C MET A 17 -6.71 -3.31 -7.08
N ALA A 18 -7.53 -2.91 -8.05
CA ALA A 18 -7.08 -2.15 -9.21
C ALA A 18 -6.52 -0.77 -8.83
N ALA A 19 -7.18 -0.05 -7.91
CA ALA A 19 -6.70 1.22 -7.40
C ALA A 19 -5.38 1.10 -6.64
N ALA A 20 -5.22 0.04 -5.83
CA ALA A 20 -3.98 -0.25 -5.11
C ALA A 20 -2.81 -0.50 -6.06
N GLU A 21 -3.02 -1.30 -7.11
CA GLU A 21 -1.99 -1.56 -8.12
C GLU A 21 -1.65 -0.29 -8.92
N ALA A 22 -2.65 0.48 -9.36
CA ALA A 22 -2.43 1.73 -10.07
C ALA A 22 -1.63 2.73 -9.22
N THR A 23 -1.92 2.81 -7.92
CA THR A 23 -1.19 3.64 -6.97
C THR A 23 0.26 3.17 -6.82
N ALA A 24 0.48 1.85 -6.70
CA ALA A 24 1.82 1.27 -6.62
C ALA A 24 2.65 1.54 -7.89
N ARG A 25 2.05 1.38 -9.09
CA ARG A 25 2.71 1.71 -10.36
C ARG A 25 3.15 3.19 -10.41
N ARG A 26 2.26 4.10 -9.99
CA ARG A 26 2.56 5.53 -9.91
C ARG A 26 3.70 5.82 -8.94
N LEU A 27 3.70 5.18 -7.78
CA LEU A 27 4.74 5.34 -6.75
C LEU A 27 6.11 4.84 -7.23
N LEU A 28 6.15 3.71 -7.91
CA LEU A 28 7.38 3.12 -8.43
C LEU A 28 7.94 3.87 -9.64
N ALA A 29 7.07 4.50 -10.45
CA ALA A 29 7.47 5.35 -11.56
C ALA A 29 7.95 6.76 -11.11
N ASP A 30 7.66 7.16 -9.87
CA ASP A 30 8.04 8.47 -9.34
C ASP A 30 9.56 8.58 -9.14
N LYS A 31 10.19 9.38 -10.02
CA LYS A 31 11.64 9.62 -10.03
C LYS A 31 12.11 10.52 -8.88
N VAL A 32 11.19 11.18 -8.17
CA VAL A 32 11.52 12.05 -7.04
C VAL A 32 11.81 11.21 -5.79
N THR A 33 11.14 10.07 -5.63
CA THR A 33 11.36 9.17 -4.49
C THR A 33 12.62 8.32 -4.72
N THR A 34 13.64 8.50 -3.87
CA THR A 34 14.91 7.79 -4.01
C THR A 34 15.00 6.62 -3.05
N THR A 35 14.57 6.79 -1.80
CA THR A 35 14.62 5.76 -0.76
C THR A 35 13.31 4.96 -0.64
N ILE A 36 13.31 3.89 0.15
CA ILE A 36 12.08 3.16 0.49
C ILE A 36 11.22 3.98 1.46
N GLU A 37 11.84 4.74 2.36
CA GLU A 37 11.18 5.65 3.28
C GLU A 37 10.44 6.77 2.56
N ASP A 38 11.05 7.36 1.53
CA ASP A 38 10.38 8.39 0.70
C ASP A 38 9.14 7.82 0.02
N ARG A 39 9.21 6.56 -0.43
CA ARG A 39 8.07 5.88 -1.06
C ARG A 39 6.98 5.56 -0.05
N VAL A 40 7.35 5.17 1.17
CA VAL A 40 6.39 4.96 2.26
C VAL A 40 5.68 6.27 2.59
N ASP A 41 6.41 7.38 2.76
CA ASP A 41 5.82 8.69 3.01
C ASP A 41 4.87 9.09 1.89
N ARG A 42 5.30 8.90 0.65
CA ARG A 42 4.48 9.22 -0.52
C ARG A 42 3.22 8.36 -0.62
N ALA A 43 3.29 7.08 -0.26
CA ALA A 43 2.11 6.20 -0.22
C ALA A 43 1.08 6.69 0.81
N PHE A 44 1.53 7.08 2.01
CA PHE A 44 0.67 7.65 3.04
C PHE A 44 0.05 8.98 2.60
N GLU A 45 0.83 9.88 1.99
CA GLU A 45 0.32 11.15 1.47
C GLU A 45 -0.69 10.96 0.34
N LEU A 46 -0.48 9.98 -0.56
CA LEU A 46 -1.38 9.71 -1.66
C LEU A 46 -2.70 9.05 -1.23
N ILE A 47 -2.66 8.16 -0.24
CA ILE A 47 -3.82 7.34 0.15
C ILE A 47 -4.58 7.94 1.33
N LEU A 48 -3.86 8.46 2.33
CA LEU A 48 -4.44 8.95 3.59
C LEU A 48 -4.37 10.48 3.73
N GLY A 49 -3.68 11.18 2.82
CA GLY A 49 -3.56 12.65 2.86
C GLY A 49 -2.69 13.17 4.00
N THR A 50 -1.97 12.31 4.72
CA THR A 50 -1.08 12.69 5.83
C THR A 50 0.25 11.98 5.71
N ARG A 51 1.28 12.47 6.41
CA ARG A 51 2.53 11.71 6.60
C ARG A 51 2.35 10.60 7.64
N PRO A 52 3.14 9.52 7.54
CA PRO A 52 3.17 8.50 8.59
C PRO A 52 3.94 9.01 9.81
N THR A 53 3.62 8.44 10.96
CA THR A 53 4.50 8.47 12.13
C THR A 53 5.74 7.59 11.90
N ASP A 54 6.79 7.76 12.71
CA ASP A 54 8.00 6.93 12.59
C ASP A 54 7.72 5.43 12.77
N SER A 55 6.78 5.09 13.67
CA SER A 55 6.35 3.70 13.87
C SER A 55 5.62 3.14 12.66
N GLU A 56 4.70 3.91 12.05
CA GLU A 56 3.98 3.51 10.84
C GLU A 56 4.93 3.36 9.65
N ARG A 57 5.88 4.30 9.51
CA ARG A 57 6.92 4.25 8.48
C ARG A 57 7.74 2.96 8.59
N ALA A 58 8.24 2.67 9.78
CA ALA A 58 9.03 1.46 10.04
C ALA A 58 8.23 0.19 9.74
N LYS A 59 6.97 0.11 10.19
CA LYS A 59 6.10 -1.05 9.95
C LYS A 59 5.85 -1.27 8.46
N LEU A 60 5.47 -0.23 7.71
CA LEU A 60 5.17 -0.39 6.28
C LEU A 60 6.44 -0.71 5.48
N LYS A 61 7.59 -0.11 5.84
CA LYS A 61 8.88 -0.45 5.26
C LYS A 61 9.21 -1.94 5.45
N THR A 62 9.15 -2.43 6.69
CA THR A 62 9.42 -3.84 6.99
C THR A 62 8.46 -4.76 6.22
N PHE A 63 7.17 -4.43 6.24
CA PHE A 63 6.15 -5.19 5.51
C PHE A 63 6.46 -5.31 4.01
N VAL A 64 6.77 -4.20 3.33
CA VAL A 64 7.08 -4.22 1.89
C VAL A 64 8.32 -5.08 1.60
N VAL A 65 9.37 -4.97 2.41
CA VAL A 65 10.61 -5.74 2.24
C VAL A 65 10.36 -7.23 2.43
N GLU A 66 9.60 -7.62 3.46
CA GLU A 66 9.26 -9.02 3.73
C GLU A 66 8.41 -9.62 2.62
N VAL A 67 7.37 -8.90 2.16
CA VAL A 67 6.49 -9.37 1.08
C VAL A 67 7.25 -9.46 -0.25
N GLU A 68 8.08 -8.47 -0.59
CA GLU A 68 8.91 -8.50 -1.80
C GLU A 68 9.86 -9.71 -1.78
N ALA A 69 10.52 -9.97 -0.65
CA ALA A 69 11.41 -11.13 -0.51
C ALA A 69 10.67 -12.47 -0.64
N GLN A 70 9.48 -12.60 -0.05
CA GLN A 70 8.65 -13.80 -0.16
C GLN A 70 8.19 -14.05 -1.61
N LEU A 71 7.72 -12.99 -2.29
CA LEU A 71 7.28 -13.09 -3.68
C LEU A 71 8.44 -13.40 -4.63
N ALA A 72 9.61 -12.79 -4.42
CA ALA A 72 10.81 -13.09 -5.18
C ALA A 72 11.24 -14.56 -4.99
N ALA A 73 11.20 -15.07 -3.75
CA ALA A 73 11.48 -16.48 -3.45
C ALA A 73 10.48 -17.45 -4.09
N ALA A 74 9.23 -17.01 -4.29
CA ALA A 74 8.19 -17.76 -4.98
C ALA A 74 8.27 -17.68 -6.52
N GLY A 75 9.22 -16.90 -7.07
CA GLY A 75 9.40 -16.74 -8.52
C GLY A 75 8.45 -15.74 -9.19
N GLU A 76 7.87 -14.81 -8.42
CA GLU A 76 7.02 -13.75 -8.98
C GLU A 76 7.85 -12.80 -9.86
N THR A 77 7.34 -12.49 -11.07
CA THR A 77 8.08 -11.72 -12.09
C THR A 77 8.19 -10.25 -11.73
N ASP A 78 7.17 -9.70 -11.05
CA ASP A 78 7.17 -8.31 -10.57
C ASP A 78 6.90 -8.25 -9.06
N ALA A 79 7.73 -8.98 -8.30
CA ALA A 79 7.63 -9.09 -6.85
C ALA A 79 7.56 -7.71 -6.17
N ARG A 80 8.32 -6.73 -6.69
CA ARG A 80 8.33 -5.37 -6.18
C ARG A 80 7.00 -4.66 -6.40
N LEU A 81 6.45 -4.66 -7.62
CA LEU A 81 5.14 -4.06 -7.86
C LEU A 81 4.05 -4.72 -7.01
N ARG A 82 4.08 -6.04 -6.90
CA ARG A 82 3.07 -6.79 -6.15
C ARG A 82 3.17 -6.54 -4.64
N ALA A 83 4.38 -6.39 -4.09
CA ALA A 83 4.60 -5.98 -2.71
C ALA A 83 4.04 -4.58 -2.43
N TRP A 84 4.35 -3.60 -3.29
CA TRP A 84 3.81 -2.24 -3.17
C TRP A 84 2.30 -2.17 -3.38
N SER A 85 1.75 -2.97 -4.28
CA SER A 85 0.30 -3.08 -4.50
C SER A 85 -0.39 -3.61 -3.23
N THR A 86 0.21 -4.61 -2.59
CA THR A 86 -0.28 -5.18 -1.33
C THR A 86 -0.19 -4.15 -0.19
N ALA A 87 0.89 -3.37 -0.13
CA ALA A 87 1.02 -2.27 0.83
C ALA A 87 -0.01 -1.16 0.62
N CYS A 88 -0.25 -0.75 -0.63
CA CYS A 88 -1.29 0.23 -0.96
C CYS A 88 -2.68 -0.29 -0.58
N HIS A 89 -2.95 -1.57 -0.83
CA HIS A 89 -4.20 -2.21 -0.43
C HIS A 89 -4.37 -2.21 1.09
N ALA A 90 -3.33 -2.54 1.85
CA ALA A 90 -3.37 -2.50 3.32
C ALA A 90 -3.65 -1.09 3.86
N LEU A 91 -3.14 -0.04 3.21
CA LEU A 91 -3.44 1.35 3.58
C LEU A 91 -4.88 1.75 3.25
N LEU A 92 -5.39 1.37 2.07
CA LEU A 92 -6.78 1.59 1.65
C LEU A 92 -7.78 0.86 2.56
N ALA A 93 -7.40 -0.31 3.05
CA ALA A 93 -8.19 -1.09 4.00
C ALA A 93 -8.04 -0.64 5.46
N SER A 94 -7.15 0.31 5.74
CA SER A 94 -6.93 0.79 7.11
C SER A 94 -8.12 1.60 7.60
N SER A 95 -8.37 1.59 8.91
CA SER A 95 -9.44 2.36 9.55
C SER A 95 -9.33 3.88 9.35
N ARG A 96 -8.19 4.37 8.85
CA ARG A 96 -7.93 5.78 8.56
C ARG A 96 -8.40 6.20 7.17
N PHE A 97 -8.70 5.26 6.28
CA PHE A 97 -9.24 5.57 4.96
C PHE A 97 -10.75 5.85 5.05
N GLN A 98 -11.18 6.97 4.45
CA GLN A 98 -12.57 7.40 4.42
C GLN A 98 -13.01 7.42 2.95
N VAL A 99 -13.98 6.57 2.58
CA VAL A 99 -14.67 6.68 1.30
C VAL A 99 -15.72 7.78 1.43
N LEU A 100 -15.69 8.77 0.55
CA LEU A 100 -16.73 9.78 0.44
C LEU A 100 -17.79 9.26 -0.54
N GLU A 101 -19.06 9.26 -0.12
CA GLU A 101 -20.23 9.00 -0.98
C GLU A 101 -20.65 10.25 -1.75
#